data_AF-X1MTW0-F1
#
_entry.id   AF-X1MTW0-F1
#
_cell.length_a   1.000
_cell.length_b   1.000
_cell.length_c   1.000
_cell.angle_alpha   90.00
_cell.angle_beta   90.00
_cell.angle_gamma   90.00
#
_symmetry.space_group_name_H-M   'P 1'
#
loop_
_entity.id
_entity.type
_entity.pdbx_description
1 polymer ?
#
loop_
_entity_poly.entity_id
_entity_poly.type
_entity_poly.pdbx_seq_one_letter_code
_entity_poly.pdbx_strand_id
1 'polypeptide(L)' 'HVLLQLESIVFKNKSIPKVASLVEAMFMAEIKNLLLTAGHDLDAIDLPIKLDVSSGGEKYIQISFNRFHIF' A
#
# COMPACT_ATOMS: atom_id res chain seq x y z
N HIS A 1 0.74 2.03 -11.41
CA HIS A 1 1.61 2.39 -10.28
C HIS A 1 2.91 1.58 -10.26
N VAL A 2 2.88 0.25 -10.18
CA VAL A 2 4.10 -0.61 -10.08
C VAL A 2 5.05 -0.46 -11.28
N LEU A 3 4.54 -0.40 -12.51
CA LEU A 3 5.37 -0.17 -13.69
C LEU A 3 6.22 1.10 -13.58
N LEU A 4 5.61 2.21 -13.16
CA LEU A 4 6.31 3.49 -12.97
C LEU A 4 7.34 3.42 -11.83
N GLN A 5 7.08 2.62 -10.79
CA GLN A 5 8.05 2.38 -9.70
C GLN A 5 9.27 1.61 -10.23
N LEU A 6 9.05 0.53 -10.97
CA LEU A 6 10.11 -0.24 -11.63
C LEU A 6 10.94 0.63 -12.58
N GLU A 7 10.28 1.36 -13.49
CA GLU A 7 10.95 2.27 -14.42
C GLU A 7 11.77 3.34 -13.69
N SER A 8 11.31 3.81 -12.54
CA SER A 8 12.06 4.81 -11.76
C SER A 8 13.34 4.26 -11.14
N ILE A 9 13.35 2.97 -10.77
CA ILE A 9 14.55 2.30 -10.26
C ILE A 9 15.51 2.03 -11.42
N VAL A 10 15.00 1.45 -12.51
CA VAL A 10 15.81 0.99 -13.64
C VAL A 10 16.36 2.15 -14.47
N PHE A 11 15.53 3.15 -14.78
CA PHE A 11 15.88 4.21 -15.73
C PHE A 11 16.15 5.57 -15.08
N LYS A 12 15.72 5.79 -13.84
CA LYS A 12 15.88 7.10 -13.16
C LYS A 12 16.80 7.04 -11.94
N ASN A 13 17.50 5.92 -11.71
CA ASN A 13 18.41 5.71 -10.58
C ASN A 13 17.79 6.06 -9.21
N LYS A 14 16.46 5.91 -9.04
CA LYS A 14 15.86 6.08 -7.72
C LYS A 14 16.31 4.93 -6.80
N SER A 15 16.70 5.29 -5.58
CA SER A 15 16.96 4.29 -4.55
C SER A 15 15.67 3.60 -4.11
N ILE A 16 15.80 2.35 -3.68
CA ILE A 16 14.75 1.65 -2.93
C ILE A 16 14.43 2.46 -1.66
N PRO A 17 13.14 2.63 -1.30
CA PRO A 17 12.75 3.33 -0.08
C PRO A 17 13.44 2.76 1.16
N LYS A 18 13.82 3.63 2.10
CA LYS A 18 14.40 3.25 3.41
C LYS A 18 13.46 3.71 4.51
N VAL A 19 12.47 2.89 4.85
CA VAL A 19 11.38 3.29 5.77
C VAL A 19 11.29 2.32 6.95
N ALA A 20 10.98 1.05 6.67
CA ALA A 20 10.95 -0.03 7.64
C ALA A 20 11.17 -1.35 6.90
N SER A 21 11.83 -2.33 7.55
CA SER A 21 12.21 -3.59 6.90
C SER A 21 11.03 -4.36 6.31
N LEU A 22 9.85 -4.32 6.95
CA LEU A 22 8.64 -4.95 6.42
C LEU A 22 8.17 -4.27 5.12
N VAL A 23 8.14 -2.94 5.10
CA VAL A 23 7.72 -2.15 3.92
C VAL A 23 8.69 -2.34 2.76
N GLU A 24 9.99 -2.44 3.06
CA GLU A 24 11.03 -2.74 2.07
C GLU A 24 10.86 -4.14 1.47
N ALA A 25 10.62 -5.15 2.31
CA ALA A 25 10.38 -6.52 1.84
C ALA A 25 9.14 -6.62 0.95
N MET A 26 8.05 -5.96 1.34
CA MET A 26 6.84 -5.86 0.52
C MET A 26 7.14 -5.19 -0.82
N PHE A 27 7.82 -4.04 -0.81
CA PHE A 27 8.20 -3.34 -2.02
C PHE A 27 9.04 -4.21 -2.96
N MET A 28 9.99 -4.99 -2.44
CA MET A 28 10.76 -5.94 -3.23
C MET A 28 9.88 -7.05 -3.84
N ALA A 29 8.86 -7.53 -3.11
CA ALA A 29 7.90 -8.48 -3.63
C ALA A 29 7.00 -7.87 -4.73
N GLU A 30 6.62 -6.61 -4.61
CA GLU A 30 5.85 -5.88 -5.63
C GLU A 30 6.65 -5.77 -6.94
N ILE A 31 7.93 -5.38 -6.84
CA ILE A 31 8.82 -5.26 -8.00
C ILE A 31 9.07 -6.62 -8.64
N LYS A 32 9.31 -7.67 -7.84
CA LYS A 32 9.54 -9.02 -8.35
C LYS A 32 8.34 -9.58 -9.11
N ASN A 33 7.13 -9.37 -8.59
CA ASN A 33 5.92 -10.02 -9.11
C ASN A 33 5.08 -9.08 -10.00
N LEU A 34 5.43 -7.80 -10.08
CA LEU A 34 4.68 -6.77 -10.78
C LEU A 34 3.24 -6.59 -10.27
N LEU A 35 3.01 -6.88 -8.99
CA LEU A 35 1.71 -6.77 -8.33
C LEU A 35 1.79 -5.71 -7.22
N LEU A 36 0.78 -4.86 -7.13
CA LEU A 36 0.65 -3.93 -6.00
C LEU A 36 0.14 -4.71 -4.80
N THR A 37 0.76 -4.52 -3.64
CA THR A 37 0.42 -5.23 -2.41
C THR A 37 0.17 -4.25 -1.26
N ALA A 38 -0.63 -4.69 -0.30
CA ALA A 38 -0.82 -3.99 0.96
C ALA A 38 -0.66 -5.00 2.11
N GLY A 39 -0.08 -4.53 3.20
CA GLY A 39 0.18 -5.30 4.40
C GLY A 39 -0.60 -4.67 5.53
N HIS A 40 -1.26 -5.50 6.32
CA HIS A 40 -2.09 -5.09 7.44
C HIS A 40 -1.60 -5.78 8.71
N ASP A 41 -1.67 -5.08 9.83
CA ASP A 41 -1.43 -5.67 11.14
C ASP A 41 -2.55 -6.66 11.45
N LEU A 42 -2.21 -7.95 11.52
CA LEU A 42 -3.19 -9.02 11.70
C LEU A 42 -3.90 -8.93 13.05
N ASP A 43 -3.21 -8.46 14.10
CA ASP A 43 -3.78 -8.33 15.44
C ASP A 43 -4.79 -7.17 15.52
N ALA A 44 -4.81 -6.29 14.52
CA ALA A 44 -5.72 -5.15 14.42
C ALA A 44 -6.91 -5.39 13.45
N ILE A 45 -7.02 -6.58 12.84
CA ILE A 45 -8.07 -6.89 11.86
C ILE A 45 -9.15 -7.78 12.48
N ASP A 46 -10.41 -7.39 12.30
CA ASP A 46 -11.56 -8.25 12.53
C ASP A 46 -11.80 -9.15 11.31
N LEU A 47 -11.86 -10.48 11.53
CA LEU A 47 -12.12 -11.47 10.50
C LEU A 47 -13.62 -11.86 10.46
N PRO A 48 -14.18 -12.20 9.29
CA PRO A 48 -13.51 -12.29 7.99
C PRO A 48 -13.31 -10.91 7.32
N ILE A 49 -12.27 -10.80 6.51
CA ILE A 49 -12.06 -9.61 5.66
C ILE A 49 -13.18 -9.54 4.62
N LYS A 50 -13.80 -8.37 4.49
CA LYS A 50 -14.85 -8.10 3.50
C LYS A 50 -14.38 -7.08 2.46
N LEU A 51 -14.62 -7.38 1.20
CA LEU A 51 -14.56 -6.42 0.10
C LEU A 51 -15.99 -6.04 -0.29
N ASP A 52 -16.30 -4.75 -0.25
CA ASP A 52 -17.64 -4.24 -0.56
C ASP A 52 -17.57 -2.84 -1.17
N VAL A 53 -18.69 -2.38 -1.73
CA VAL A 53 -18.88 -1.01 -2.19
C VAL A 53 -19.23 -0.11 -1.00
N SER A 54 -18.62 1.07 -0.93
CA SER A 54 -18.90 2.05 0.12
C SER A 54 -20.31 2.63 0.02
N SER A 55 -20.87 2.99 1.17
CA SER A 55 -22.19 3.62 1.31
C SER A 55 -22.17 5.16 1.22
N GLY A 56 -20.99 5.79 1.30
CA GLY A 56 -20.85 7.26 1.17
C GLY A 56 -20.90 8.03 2.49
N GLY A 57 -20.66 7.35 3.62
CA GLY A 57 -20.63 7.96 4.96
C GLY A 57 -19.40 7.60 5.78
N GLU A 58 -18.54 6.73 5.25
CA GLU A 58 -17.40 6.17 5.96
C GLU A 58 -16.28 7.20 6.12
N LYS A 59 -15.62 7.13 7.28
CA LYS A 59 -14.52 8.03 7.66
C LYS A 59 -13.28 7.22 7.98
N TYR A 60 -12.16 7.60 7.37
CA TYR A 60 -10.89 6.92 7.55
C TYR A 60 -9.78 7.92 7.89
N ILE A 61 -8.81 7.45 8.67
CA ILE A 61 -7.51 8.10 8.82
C ILE A 61 -6.54 7.31 7.94
N GLN A 62 -5.96 7.98 6.94
CA GLN A 62 -4.97 7.37 6.05
C GLN A 62 -3.63 7.25 6.75
N ILE A 63 -2.71 6.45 6.19
CA ILE A 63 -1.33 6.32 6.69
C ILE A 63 -0.59 7.68 6.67
N SER A 64 -0.98 8.59 5.76
CA SER A 64 -0.50 9.98 5.73
C SER A 64 -1.06 10.86 6.86
N PHE A 65 -1.89 10.30 7.75
CA PHE A 65 -2.65 10.98 8.80
C PHE A 65 -3.76 11.92 8.31
N ASN A 66 -4.04 11.92 7.01
CA ASN A 66 -5.15 12.69 6.45
C ASN A 66 -6.50 12.02 6.77
N ARG A 67 -7.51 12.85 7.04
CA ARG A 67 -8.90 12.37 7.14
C ARG A 67 -9.52 12.28 5.75
N PHE A 68 -10.10 11.12 5.46
CA PHE A 68 -10.81 10.86 4.22
C PHE A 68 -12.27 10.53 4.52
N HIS A 69 -13.18 11.16 3.78
CA HIS A 69 -14.61 10.91 3.81
C HIS A 69 -15.00 10.36 2.45
N ILE A 70 -15.61 9.16 2.44
CA ILE A 70 -16.26 8.66 1.24
C ILE A 70 -17.63 9.34 1.15
N PHE A 71 -17.97 9.87 -0.03
CA PHE A 71 -19.24 10.54 -0.32
C PHE A 71 -20.16 9.63 -1.14
#